data_AF-A0A1H0F8Y7-F1
#
_entry.id   AF-A0A1H0F8Y7-F1
#
_cell.length_a   1.000
_cell.length_b   1.000
_cell.length_c   1.000
_cell.angle_alpha   90.00
_cell.angle_beta   90.00
_cell.angle_gamma   90.00
#
_symmetry.space_group_name_H-M   'P 1'
#
loop_
_entity.id
_entity.type
_entity.pdbx_description
1 polymer ?
#
loop_
_entity_poly.entity_id
_entity_poly.type
_entity_poly.pdbx_seq_one_letter_code
_entity_poly.pdbx_strand_id
1 'polypeptide(L)'
;MVGVVIGHGSFGGPETVVVPAGLTVHFFADEGTSMVMVNLLELLKHDNPRIPMHVAKPGLAVPNYKYEPFKDHERRAITALNQYAAPQIVVGSAETPNTLMLCADVKGCPKDGPHTCDGVFGRAAKARWNYLMIFSCRYDTRANLEPTFDLMAPHGERDRSVHQALVDWVQTFVGLTNAQQDAMWAGLAPNERLRLIASDDEVREWDDCRAARAAVAAAGDPAKAAAPASTAVKIRLMRDYPEHRAAVRTGLHPDPSDAHDIATFLPLPFNDKVVWWQDLSAYEQARWMVNEDVTHWAAGFNACELFGYGLRGDRLLGLLRKLEPQALAVAKTEVALTKYLADNALHAP
;
A
#
# COMPACT_ATOMS: atom_id res chain seq x y z
N MET A 1 0.81 -27.42 19.52
CA MET A 1 -0.19 -26.81 18.63
C MET A 1 0.39 -25.55 18.02
N VAL A 2 0.13 -25.32 16.74
CA VAL A 2 0.52 -24.10 16.03
C VAL A 2 -0.59 -23.07 16.19
N GLY A 3 -0.23 -21.81 16.44
CA GLY A 3 -1.13 -20.68 16.30
C GLY A 3 -0.54 -19.57 15.44
N VAL A 4 -1.38 -18.69 14.93
CA VAL A 4 -0.99 -17.56 14.09
C VAL A 4 -1.52 -16.25 14.65
N VAL A 5 -0.74 -15.19 14.51
CA VAL A 5 -1.21 -13.82 14.63
C VAL A 5 -1.06 -13.11 13.29
N ILE A 6 -2.14 -12.45 12.88
CA ILE A 6 -2.22 -11.66 11.64
C ILE A 6 -2.68 -10.26 12.02
N GLY A 7 -1.89 -9.23 11.68
CA GLY A 7 -2.16 -7.83 12.03
C GLY A 7 -1.09 -6.88 11.47
N HIS A 8 -1.29 -5.57 11.61
CA HIS A 8 -0.26 -4.58 11.36
C HIS A 8 0.65 -4.43 12.57
N GLY A 9 1.83 -5.06 12.52
CA GLY A 9 2.74 -5.11 13.65
C GLY A 9 3.77 -3.98 13.71
N SER A 10 3.96 -3.42 14.89
CA SER A 10 5.01 -2.44 15.13
C SER A 10 5.47 -2.43 16.58
N PHE A 11 6.55 -1.70 16.84
CA PHE A 11 7.05 -1.36 18.17
C PHE A 11 7.71 0.01 18.12
N GLY A 12 7.82 0.70 19.25
CA GLY A 12 8.42 2.05 19.30
C GLY A 12 8.99 2.43 20.65
N GLY A 13 9.04 1.49 21.60
CA GLY A 13 9.49 1.71 22.97
C GLY A 13 10.59 0.73 23.37
N PRO A 14 11.23 0.96 24.53
CA PRO A 14 12.23 0.04 25.09
C PRO A 14 11.61 -1.23 25.69
N GLU A 15 10.28 -1.35 25.72
CA GLU A 15 9.60 -2.50 26.29
C GLU A 15 9.90 -3.76 25.51
N THR A 16 10.48 -4.74 26.22
CA THR A 16 10.72 -6.08 25.73
C THR A 16 9.91 -7.07 26.55
N VAL A 17 9.64 -8.21 25.93
CA VAL A 17 8.98 -9.35 26.54
C VAL A 17 9.81 -10.60 26.26
N VAL A 18 9.91 -11.48 27.25
CA VAL A 18 10.60 -12.76 27.09
C VAL A 18 9.64 -13.77 26.49
N VAL A 19 10.10 -14.55 25.51
CA VAL A 19 9.32 -15.64 24.94
C VAL A 19 9.10 -16.72 26.01
N PRO A 20 7.83 -17.07 26.33
CA PRO A 20 7.51 -18.02 27.40
C PRO A 20 8.13 -19.41 27.22
N ALA A 21 8.38 -20.10 28.33
CA ALA A 21 8.79 -21.50 28.33
C ALA A 21 7.83 -22.36 27.49
N GLY A 22 8.39 -23.19 26.60
CA GLY A 22 7.62 -24.10 25.74
C GLY A 22 7.03 -23.48 24.48
N LEU A 23 7.25 -22.19 24.22
CA LEU A 23 6.80 -21.50 23.00
C LEU A 23 7.99 -21.13 22.11
N THR A 24 7.90 -21.42 20.82
CA THR A 24 8.82 -20.84 19.82
C THR A 24 8.05 -19.87 18.93
N VAL A 25 8.62 -18.69 18.68
CA VAL A 25 8.01 -17.65 17.85
C VAL A 25 8.75 -17.53 16.52
N HIS A 26 7.99 -17.53 15.43
CA HIS A 26 8.47 -17.54 14.06
C HIS A 26 8.03 -16.26 13.36
N PHE A 27 9.00 -15.49 12.90
CA PHE A 27 8.77 -14.22 12.20
C PHE A 27 9.11 -14.36 10.71
N PHE A 28 8.30 -13.70 9.88
CA PHE A 28 8.40 -13.74 8.42
C PHE A 28 8.77 -12.37 7.82
N ALA A 29 9.22 -11.45 8.67
CA ALA A 29 9.76 -10.16 8.29
C ALA A 29 11.04 -9.89 9.09
N ASP A 30 11.93 -9.09 8.52
CA ASP A 30 13.11 -8.60 9.23
C ASP A 30 12.74 -7.65 10.36
N GLU A 31 13.54 -7.66 11.42
CA GLU A 31 13.32 -6.76 12.56
C GLU A 31 13.41 -5.30 12.12
N GLY A 32 12.47 -4.48 12.57
CA GLY A 32 12.41 -3.06 12.25
C GLY A 32 11.70 -2.75 10.92
N THR A 33 11.35 -3.76 10.12
CA THR A 33 10.77 -3.56 8.77
C THR A 33 9.27 -3.84 8.72
N SER A 34 8.59 -3.26 7.74
CA SER A 34 7.24 -3.67 7.36
C SER A 34 7.28 -4.92 6.47
N MET A 35 6.21 -5.71 6.50
CA MET A 35 6.00 -6.82 5.55
C MET A 35 5.03 -6.34 4.48
N VAL A 36 5.38 -6.54 3.21
CA VAL A 36 4.47 -6.20 2.11
C VAL A 36 3.25 -7.13 2.11
N MET A 37 2.06 -6.58 1.83
CA MET A 37 0.80 -7.33 1.91
C MET A 37 0.77 -8.53 0.97
N VAL A 38 1.39 -8.44 -0.21
CA VAL A 38 1.45 -9.56 -1.15
C VAL A 38 2.16 -10.79 -0.57
N ASN A 39 3.20 -10.57 0.25
CA ASN A 39 3.92 -11.64 0.93
C ASN A 39 3.08 -12.22 2.08
N LEU A 40 2.34 -11.37 2.81
CA LEU A 40 1.37 -11.83 3.81
C LEU A 40 0.35 -12.76 3.17
N LEU A 41 -0.30 -12.33 2.09
CA LEU A 41 -1.31 -13.12 1.39
C LEU A 41 -0.74 -14.43 0.83
N GLU A 42 0.53 -14.43 0.42
CA GLU A 42 1.22 -15.64 -0.01
C GLU A 42 1.41 -16.65 1.14
N LEU A 43 1.81 -16.19 2.33
CA LEU A 43 1.94 -17.03 3.53
C LEU A 43 0.61 -17.65 4.00
N LEU A 44 -0.52 -17.06 3.60
CA LEU A 44 -1.86 -17.57 3.91
C LEU A 44 -2.34 -18.69 2.97
N LYS A 45 -1.66 -18.95 1.85
CA LYS A 45 -2.03 -20.03 0.92
C LYS A 45 -1.76 -21.40 1.52
N HIS A 46 -2.63 -22.37 1.27
CA HIS A 46 -2.50 -23.71 1.86
C HIS A 46 -1.13 -24.36 1.59
N ASP A 47 -0.64 -24.23 0.37
CA ASP A 47 0.56 -24.87 -0.17
C ASP A 47 1.87 -24.08 0.03
N ASN A 48 1.83 -22.87 0.60
CA ASN A 48 3.04 -22.08 0.77
C ASN A 48 3.96 -22.65 1.88
N PRO A 49 5.27 -22.86 1.60
CA PRO A 49 6.25 -23.27 2.60
C PRO A 49 6.54 -22.11 3.57
N ARG A 50 6.19 -22.29 4.84
CA ARG A 50 6.34 -21.26 5.88
C ARG A 50 7.71 -21.36 6.55
N ILE A 51 8.75 -20.98 5.83
CA ILE A 51 10.10 -20.88 6.38
C ILE A 51 10.26 -19.51 7.08
N PRO A 52 10.55 -19.47 8.38
CA PRO A 52 10.74 -18.20 9.10
C PRO A 52 12.03 -17.52 8.67
N MET A 53 12.03 -16.19 8.66
CA MET A 53 13.26 -15.40 8.59
C MET A 53 13.98 -15.37 9.94
N HIS A 54 13.21 -15.27 11.02
CA HIS A 54 13.74 -15.20 12.38
C HIS A 54 12.97 -16.12 13.31
N VAL A 55 13.70 -16.73 14.25
CA VAL A 55 13.13 -17.63 15.25
C VAL A 55 13.54 -17.18 16.64
N ALA A 56 12.56 -16.83 17.47
CA ALA A 56 12.77 -16.55 18.87
C ALA A 56 12.42 -17.78 19.71
N LYS A 57 13.44 -18.36 20.35
CA LYS A 57 13.32 -19.52 21.24
C LYS A 57 12.83 -19.09 22.62
N PRO A 58 12.28 -20.02 23.43
CA PRO A 58 11.96 -19.75 24.83
C PRO A 58 13.12 -19.08 25.58
N GLY A 59 12.81 -18.08 26.40
CA GLY A 59 13.81 -17.32 27.17
C GLY A 59 14.46 -16.15 26.40
N LEU A 60 14.25 -16.04 25.08
CA LEU A 60 14.75 -14.90 24.32
C LEU A 60 13.88 -13.66 24.56
N ALA A 61 14.49 -12.51 24.82
CA ALA A 61 13.80 -11.23 24.84
C ALA A 61 13.55 -10.73 23.42
N VAL A 62 12.32 -10.28 23.15
CA VAL A 62 11.90 -9.65 21.90
C VAL A 62 11.19 -8.33 22.19
N PRO A 63 11.10 -7.37 21.24
CA PRO A 63 10.24 -6.20 21.40
C PRO A 63 8.80 -6.62 21.72
N ASN A 64 8.13 -5.88 22.61
CA ASN A 64 6.72 -6.13 22.89
C ASN A 64 5.86 -5.57 21.74
N TYR A 65 5.81 -6.30 20.63
CA TYR A 65 5.10 -5.87 19.42
C TYR A 65 3.62 -5.60 19.72
N LYS A 66 3.11 -4.50 19.18
CA LYS A 66 1.69 -4.20 19.06
C LYS A 66 1.22 -4.58 17.65
N TYR A 67 0.00 -5.07 17.55
CA TYR A 67 -0.67 -5.49 16.32
C TYR A 67 -1.95 -4.68 16.22
N GLU A 68 -2.05 -3.86 15.18
CA GLU A 68 -3.19 -2.98 14.93
C GLU A 68 -4.13 -3.58 13.86
N PRO A 69 -5.43 -3.19 13.85
CA PRO A 69 -6.37 -3.62 12.83
C PRO A 69 -5.94 -3.25 11.41
N PHE A 70 -6.22 -4.14 10.46
CA PHE A 70 -6.08 -3.85 9.03
C PHE A 70 -7.08 -2.81 8.54
N LYS A 71 -6.71 -2.08 7.47
CA LYS A 71 -7.66 -1.27 6.70
C LYS A 71 -8.72 -2.18 6.09
N ASP A 72 -9.89 -1.62 5.77
CA ASP A 72 -11.04 -2.41 5.30
C ASP A 72 -10.74 -3.24 4.05
N HIS A 73 -10.00 -2.72 3.07
CA HIS A 73 -9.68 -3.43 1.84
C HIS A 73 -8.70 -4.60 2.08
N GLU A 74 -7.69 -4.40 2.94
CA GLU A 74 -6.76 -5.44 3.38
C GLU A 74 -7.51 -6.54 4.16
N ARG A 75 -8.38 -6.15 5.10
CA ARG A 75 -9.21 -7.08 5.88
C ARG A 75 -10.10 -7.94 4.97
N ARG A 76 -10.72 -7.36 3.94
CA ARG A 76 -11.50 -8.11 2.95
C ARG A 76 -10.67 -9.17 2.24
N ALA A 77 -9.45 -8.82 1.80
CA ALA A 77 -8.55 -9.77 1.14
C ALA A 77 -8.10 -10.88 2.09
N ILE A 78 -7.70 -10.54 3.32
CA ILE A 78 -7.31 -11.54 4.33
C ILE A 78 -8.48 -12.50 4.59
N THR A 79 -9.69 -12.00 4.84
CA THR A 79 -10.85 -12.86 5.10
C THR A 79 -11.18 -13.77 3.92
N ALA A 80 -11.09 -13.27 2.68
CA ALA A 80 -11.47 -14.03 1.49
C ALA A 80 -10.39 -15.02 1.02
N LEU A 81 -9.11 -14.69 1.21
CA LEU A 81 -7.98 -15.42 0.63
C LEU A 81 -7.24 -16.29 1.65
N ASN A 82 -7.59 -16.21 2.93
CA ASN A 82 -6.96 -17.00 3.96
C ASN A 82 -7.35 -18.48 3.86
N GLN A 83 -6.37 -19.31 3.53
CA GLN A 83 -6.51 -20.75 3.41
C GLN A 83 -5.76 -21.48 4.53
N TYR A 84 -5.25 -20.75 5.53
CA TYR A 84 -4.49 -21.36 6.61
C TYR A 84 -5.41 -21.92 7.69
N ALA A 85 -5.27 -23.22 7.95
CA ALA A 85 -6.20 -23.96 8.79
C ALA A 85 -5.90 -23.88 10.30
N ALA A 86 -4.71 -23.41 10.70
CA ALA A 86 -4.35 -23.37 12.11
C ALA A 86 -5.18 -22.33 12.88
N PRO A 87 -5.38 -22.52 14.20
CA PRO A 87 -5.96 -21.50 15.06
C PRO A 87 -5.26 -20.14 14.87
N GLN A 88 -6.05 -19.09 14.67
CA GLN A 88 -5.54 -17.79 14.29
C GLN A 88 -6.19 -16.66 15.08
N ILE A 89 -5.39 -15.64 15.36
CA ILE A 89 -5.82 -14.35 15.87
C ILE A 89 -5.67 -13.36 14.72
N VAL A 90 -6.79 -12.90 14.19
CA VAL A 90 -6.82 -11.85 13.17
C VAL A 90 -7.20 -10.54 13.86
N VAL A 91 -6.28 -9.59 13.93
CA VAL A 91 -6.55 -8.30 14.56
C VAL A 91 -7.43 -7.43 13.66
N GLY A 92 -8.48 -6.84 14.24
CA GLY A 92 -9.58 -6.18 13.52
C GLY A 92 -10.73 -7.11 13.14
N SER A 93 -10.72 -8.36 13.57
CA SER A 93 -11.86 -9.29 13.45
C SER A 93 -12.92 -9.05 14.52
N ALA A 94 -14.07 -9.72 14.42
CA ALA A 94 -15.10 -9.66 15.46
C ALA A 94 -14.58 -10.19 16.81
N GLU A 95 -13.72 -11.21 16.79
CA GLU A 95 -13.14 -11.84 17.98
C GLU A 95 -12.02 -11.00 18.60
N THR A 96 -11.32 -10.19 17.80
CA THR A 96 -10.21 -9.32 18.25
C THR A 96 -10.29 -7.96 17.53
N PRO A 97 -11.25 -7.09 17.91
CA PRO A 97 -11.52 -5.87 17.16
C PRO A 97 -10.48 -4.77 17.35
N ASN A 98 -9.75 -4.81 18.47
CA ASN A 98 -8.84 -3.76 18.89
C ASN A 98 -7.38 -4.23 18.81
N THR A 99 -6.47 -3.26 18.93
CA THR A 99 -5.03 -3.49 19.04
C THR A 99 -4.70 -4.54 20.09
N LEU A 100 -3.79 -5.44 19.74
CA LEU A 100 -3.30 -6.52 20.59
C LEU A 100 -1.79 -6.39 20.78
N MET A 101 -1.25 -6.70 21.96
CA MET A 101 0.19 -6.76 22.19
C MET A 101 0.66 -8.20 22.40
N LEU A 102 1.96 -8.47 22.20
CA LEU A 102 2.54 -9.76 22.58
C LEU A 102 2.26 -10.08 24.05
N CYS A 103 2.51 -9.12 24.94
CA CYS A 103 2.12 -9.15 26.33
C CYS A 103 1.37 -7.86 26.70
N ALA A 104 0.14 -8.00 27.19
CA ALA A 104 -0.70 -6.87 27.60
C ALA A 104 -0.39 -6.36 29.02
N ASP A 105 0.35 -7.14 29.82
CA ASP A 105 0.76 -6.75 31.17
C ASP A 105 2.17 -7.30 31.46
N VAL A 106 3.19 -6.58 30.97
CA VAL A 106 4.60 -6.99 31.10
C VAL A 106 5.04 -7.09 32.55
N LYS A 107 4.50 -6.24 33.44
CA LYS A 107 4.88 -6.21 34.86
C LYS A 107 4.16 -7.28 35.67
N GLY A 108 2.91 -7.61 35.33
CA GLY A 108 2.11 -8.63 36.01
C GLY A 108 2.31 -10.05 35.48
N CYS A 109 2.81 -10.22 34.26
CA CYS A 109 3.10 -11.56 33.73
C CYS A 109 4.42 -12.14 34.29
N PRO A 110 4.47 -13.47 34.53
CA PRO A 110 5.73 -14.14 34.86
C PRO A 110 6.76 -13.93 33.74
N LYS A 111 8.00 -13.60 34.12
CA LYS A 111 9.07 -13.29 33.17
C LYS A 111 9.40 -14.47 32.23
N ASP A 112 9.59 -15.67 32.80
CA ASP A 112 10.00 -16.86 32.04
C ASP A 112 8.90 -17.94 32.01
N GLY A 113 7.76 -17.66 32.65
CA GLY A 113 6.64 -18.59 32.81
C GLY A 113 5.51 -18.37 31.79
N PRO A 114 4.45 -19.18 31.85
CA PRO A 114 3.27 -18.96 31.02
C PRO A 114 2.62 -17.60 31.35
N HIS A 115 2.39 -16.80 30.33
CA HIS A 115 1.71 -15.51 30.49
C HIS A 115 0.24 -15.72 30.83
N THR A 116 -0.31 -14.85 31.67
CA THR A 116 -1.71 -14.90 32.13
C THR A 116 -2.57 -13.75 31.57
N CYS A 117 -1.94 -12.75 30.94
CA CYS A 117 -2.63 -11.61 30.33
C CYS A 117 -3.45 -11.99 29.09
N ASP A 118 -4.21 -11.04 28.54
CA ASP A 118 -5.00 -11.25 27.31
C ASP A 118 -4.25 -10.92 26.02
N GLY A 119 -2.94 -10.64 26.12
CA GLY A 119 -2.04 -10.52 24.97
C GLY A 119 -1.82 -11.84 24.24
N VAL A 120 -1.08 -11.80 23.13
CA VAL A 120 -0.82 -12.98 22.29
C VAL A 120 -0.22 -14.14 23.10
N PHE A 121 0.77 -13.88 23.95
CA PHE A 121 1.42 -14.94 24.72
C PHE A 121 0.50 -15.59 25.75
N GLY A 122 -0.40 -14.83 26.38
CA GLY A 122 -1.37 -15.39 27.30
C GLY A 122 -2.47 -16.19 26.59
N ARG A 123 -2.90 -15.74 25.40
CA ARG A 123 -3.79 -16.52 24.53
C ARG A 123 -3.13 -17.81 24.04
N ALA A 124 -1.86 -17.76 23.66
CA ALA A 124 -1.06 -18.92 23.28
C ALA A 124 -0.95 -19.93 24.44
N ALA A 125 -0.71 -19.46 25.67
CA ALA A 125 -0.68 -20.30 26.85
C ALA A 125 -2.04 -20.97 27.13
N LYS A 126 -3.15 -20.21 27.11
CA LYS A 126 -4.52 -20.73 27.28
C LYS A 126 -4.85 -21.81 26.24
N ALA A 127 -4.45 -21.59 24.98
CA ALA A 127 -4.68 -22.52 23.87
C ALA A 127 -3.60 -23.62 23.74
N ARG A 128 -2.61 -23.67 24.65
CA ARG A 128 -1.49 -24.63 24.64
C ARG A 128 -0.72 -24.66 23.31
N TRP A 129 -0.52 -23.48 22.73
CA TRP A 129 0.35 -23.32 21.57
C TRP A 129 1.80 -23.51 22.02
N ASN A 130 2.56 -24.29 21.25
CA ASN A 130 4.01 -24.45 21.44
C ASN A 130 4.80 -23.86 20.27
N TYR A 131 4.09 -23.37 19.26
CA TYR A 131 4.61 -22.79 18.05
C TYR A 131 3.72 -21.64 17.61
N LEU A 132 4.29 -20.43 17.47
CA LEU A 132 3.57 -19.22 17.12
C LEU A 132 4.15 -18.60 15.85
N MET A 133 3.32 -18.46 14.82
CA MET A 133 3.68 -17.74 13.59
C MET A 133 3.16 -16.31 13.67
N ILE A 134 4.03 -15.35 13.35
CA ILE A 134 3.68 -13.93 13.29
C ILE A 134 3.67 -13.51 11.82
N PHE A 135 2.48 -13.48 11.21
CA PHE A 135 2.24 -12.97 9.86
C PHE A 135 1.92 -11.48 9.94
N SER A 136 2.95 -10.70 10.22
CA SER A 136 2.82 -9.28 10.51
C SER A 136 4.14 -8.55 10.28
N CYS A 137 4.04 -7.25 10.04
CA CYS A 137 5.15 -6.31 10.13
C CYS A 137 5.88 -6.44 11.49
N ARG A 138 7.15 -6.05 11.51
CA ARG A 138 7.97 -5.85 12.71
C ARG A 138 8.50 -4.42 12.74
N TYR A 139 7.67 -3.47 12.32
CA TYR A 139 8.07 -2.10 12.03
C TYR A 139 8.51 -1.35 13.28
N ASP A 140 9.71 -0.76 13.28
CA ASP A 140 10.13 0.16 14.35
C ASP A 140 9.63 1.55 14.01
N THR A 141 8.67 2.08 14.79
CA THR A 141 8.09 3.41 14.53
C THR A 141 9.08 4.56 14.70
N ARG A 142 10.29 4.29 15.16
CA ARG A 142 11.39 5.27 15.33
C ARG A 142 12.42 5.20 14.21
N ALA A 143 12.36 4.20 13.34
CA ALA A 143 13.31 3.99 12.26
C ALA A 143 12.59 3.95 10.91
N ASN A 144 13.22 4.51 9.88
CA ASN A 144 12.74 4.40 8.52
C ASN A 144 13.59 3.35 7.79
N LEU A 145 13.18 2.08 7.89
CA LEU A 145 13.84 0.96 7.23
C LEU A 145 13.03 0.53 6.00
N GLU A 146 13.73 0.04 4.98
CA GLU A 146 13.06 -0.53 3.82
C GLU A 146 12.18 -1.73 4.22
N PRO A 147 11.02 -1.90 3.57
CA PRO A 147 10.18 -3.07 3.78
C PRO A 147 10.91 -4.40 3.48
N THR A 148 10.52 -5.46 4.18
CA THR A 148 10.86 -6.82 3.78
C THR A 148 10.07 -7.18 2.51
N PHE A 149 10.77 -7.24 1.37
CA PHE A 149 10.21 -7.65 0.09
C PHE A 149 10.32 -9.15 -0.19
N ASP A 150 11.17 -9.86 0.54
CA ASP A 150 11.46 -11.27 0.30
C ASP A 150 10.55 -12.18 1.15
N LEU A 151 10.37 -13.43 0.70
CA LEU A 151 10.01 -14.56 1.53
C LEU A 151 11.19 -15.53 1.61
N MET A 152 11.17 -16.46 2.55
CA MET A 152 12.20 -17.50 2.60
C MET A 152 11.77 -18.70 1.75
N ALA A 153 12.59 -19.07 0.78
CA ALA A 153 12.45 -20.29 0.01
C ALA A 153 12.70 -21.54 0.89
N PRO A 154 12.25 -22.75 0.48
CA PRO A 154 12.42 -23.99 1.26
C PRO A 154 13.86 -24.31 1.70
N HIS A 155 14.86 -23.90 0.92
CA HIS A 155 16.28 -24.08 1.24
C HIS A 155 16.88 -22.95 2.10
N GLY A 156 16.06 -22.01 2.58
CA GLY A 156 16.49 -20.92 3.46
C GLY A 156 17.15 -19.75 2.74
N GLU A 157 16.93 -19.58 1.44
CA GLU A 157 17.38 -18.41 0.70
C GLU A 157 16.25 -17.38 0.61
N ARG A 158 16.61 -16.11 0.44
CA ARG A 158 15.64 -15.04 0.23
C ARG A 158 15.12 -15.09 -1.21
N ASP A 159 13.81 -15.07 -1.36
CA ASP A 159 13.10 -15.08 -2.63
C ASP A 159 12.19 -13.85 -2.75
N ARG A 160 12.49 -12.99 -3.73
CA ARG A 160 11.73 -11.78 -4.06
C ARG A 160 10.67 -12.02 -5.13
N SER A 161 10.54 -13.23 -5.67
CA SER A 161 9.71 -13.53 -6.85
C SER A 161 8.25 -13.08 -6.69
N VAL A 162 7.68 -13.24 -5.50
CA VAL A 162 6.29 -12.87 -5.17
C VAL A 162 6.07 -11.37 -5.29
N HIS A 163 6.96 -10.56 -4.68
CA HIS A 163 6.90 -9.10 -4.76
C HIS A 163 7.24 -8.62 -6.18
N GLN A 164 8.26 -9.22 -6.82
CA GLN A 164 8.66 -8.86 -8.17
C GLN A 164 7.52 -9.10 -9.17
N ALA A 165 6.78 -10.20 -9.04
CA ALA A 165 5.62 -10.49 -9.87
C ALA A 165 4.51 -9.43 -9.72
N LEU A 166 4.27 -8.92 -8.49
CA LEU A 166 3.36 -7.80 -8.27
C LEU A 166 3.86 -6.55 -8.99
N VAL A 167 5.12 -6.16 -8.77
CA VAL A 167 5.71 -4.96 -9.40
C VAL A 167 5.63 -5.04 -10.92
N ASP A 168 5.98 -6.19 -11.51
CA ASP A 168 5.91 -6.39 -12.95
C ASP A 168 4.49 -6.30 -13.50
N TRP A 169 3.52 -6.84 -12.76
CA TRP A 169 2.11 -6.73 -13.12
C TRP A 169 1.64 -5.26 -13.07
N VAL A 170 1.91 -4.56 -11.97
CA VAL A 170 1.50 -3.15 -11.76
C VAL A 170 2.13 -2.23 -12.79
N GLN A 171 3.43 -2.36 -13.03
CA GLN A 171 4.11 -1.55 -14.04
C GLN A 171 3.57 -1.81 -15.45
N THR A 172 3.28 -3.07 -15.78
CA THR A 172 2.63 -3.40 -17.07
C THR A 172 1.27 -2.73 -17.14
N PHE A 173 0.46 -2.87 -16.10
CA PHE A 173 -0.88 -2.32 -16.01
C PHE A 173 -0.89 -0.79 -16.15
N VAL A 174 -0.02 -0.06 -15.44
CA VAL A 174 0.10 1.39 -15.51
C VAL A 174 0.51 1.88 -16.90
N GLY A 175 1.30 1.10 -17.63
CA GLY A 175 1.70 1.43 -19.01
C GLY A 175 0.60 1.25 -20.06
N LEU A 176 -0.49 0.54 -19.74
CA LEU A 176 -1.60 0.30 -20.66
C LEU A 176 -2.49 1.54 -20.84
N THR A 177 -3.20 1.60 -21.98
CA THR A 177 -4.32 2.54 -22.19
C THR A 177 -5.48 2.24 -21.24
N ASN A 178 -6.35 3.23 -20.98
CA ASN A 178 -7.50 3.06 -20.08
C ASN A 178 -8.40 1.88 -20.49
N ALA A 179 -8.66 1.72 -21.79
CA ALA A 179 -9.44 0.60 -22.32
C ALA A 179 -8.75 -0.77 -22.11
N GLN A 180 -7.42 -0.83 -22.26
CA GLN A 180 -6.65 -2.05 -22.01
C GLN A 180 -6.57 -2.37 -20.52
N GLN A 181 -6.45 -1.37 -19.64
CA GLN A 181 -6.53 -1.55 -18.19
C GLN A 181 -7.90 -2.14 -17.79
N ASP A 182 -8.99 -1.58 -18.33
CA ASP A 182 -10.34 -2.11 -18.10
C ASP A 182 -10.49 -3.55 -18.56
N ALA A 183 -10.00 -3.88 -19.76
CA ALA A 183 -10.04 -5.24 -20.30
C ALA A 183 -9.19 -6.22 -19.47
N MET A 184 -7.98 -5.82 -19.08
CA MET A 184 -7.09 -6.62 -18.24
C MET A 184 -7.74 -6.90 -16.88
N TRP A 185 -8.31 -5.88 -16.25
CA TRP A 185 -9.02 -6.01 -14.98
C TRP A 185 -10.26 -6.92 -15.07
N ALA A 186 -11.07 -6.73 -16.12
CA ALA A 186 -12.25 -7.55 -16.38
C ALA A 186 -11.91 -9.04 -16.59
N GLY A 187 -10.72 -9.33 -17.13
CA GLY A 187 -10.22 -10.69 -17.31
C GLY A 187 -9.71 -11.38 -16.03
N LEU A 188 -9.46 -10.64 -14.94
CA LEU A 188 -8.98 -11.22 -13.69
C LEU A 188 -10.06 -11.99 -12.94
N ALA A 189 -9.64 -13.07 -12.28
CA ALA A 189 -10.46 -13.76 -11.30
C ALA A 189 -10.77 -12.85 -10.09
N PRO A 190 -11.94 -12.99 -9.42
CA PRO A 190 -12.31 -12.14 -8.28
C PRO A 190 -11.27 -12.13 -7.15
N ASN A 191 -10.68 -13.29 -6.85
CA ASN A 191 -9.66 -13.42 -5.82
C ASN A 191 -8.36 -12.66 -6.16
N GLU A 192 -8.00 -12.61 -7.45
CA GLU A 192 -6.82 -11.88 -7.89
C GLU A 192 -7.04 -10.37 -7.80
N ARG A 193 -8.24 -9.89 -8.10
CA ARG A 193 -8.60 -8.47 -7.89
C ARG A 193 -8.49 -8.07 -6.42
N LEU A 194 -8.98 -8.91 -5.51
CA LEU A 194 -8.84 -8.68 -4.07
C LEU A 194 -7.38 -8.66 -3.63
N ARG A 195 -6.56 -9.59 -4.14
CA ARG A 195 -5.12 -9.65 -3.88
C ARG A 195 -4.43 -8.36 -4.31
N LEU A 196 -4.68 -7.90 -5.53
CA LEU A 196 -4.04 -6.71 -6.09
C LEU A 196 -4.47 -5.42 -5.36
N ILE A 197 -5.78 -5.24 -5.11
CA ILE A 197 -6.30 -4.09 -4.34
C ILE A 197 -5.70 -4.02 -2.94
N ALA A 198 -5.48 -5.16 -2.29
CA ALA A 198 -4.86 -5.18 -0.97
C ALA A 198 -3.34 -4.97 -1.02
N SER A 199 -2.69 -5.27 -2.14
CA SER A 199 -1.24 -5.32 -2.24
C SER A 199 -0.59 -4.07 -2.80
N ASP A 200 -1.34 -3.24 -3.54
CA ASP A 200 -0.79 -2.10 -4.25
C ASP A 200 -1.77 -0.91 -4.26
N ASP A 201 -1.30 0.25 -3.79
CA ASP A 201 -2.11 1.46 -3.69
C ASP A 201 -2.50 2.04 -5.05
N GLU A 202 -1.62 1.95 -6.06
CA GLU A 202 -1.91 2.44 -7.41
C GLU A 202 -3.04 1.64 -8.05
N VAL A 203 -3.09 0.33 -7.85
CA VAL A 203 -4.20 -0.53 -8.31
C VAL A 203 -5.49 -0.26 -7.54
N ARG A 204 -5.42 -0.12 -6.21
CA ARG A 204 -6.58 0.20 -5.36
C ARG A 204 -7.23 1.50 -5.80
N GLU A 205 -6.44 2.56 -5.93
CA GLU A 205 -6.93 3.89 -6.29
C GLU A 205 -7.45 3.93 -7.72
N TRP A 206 -6.84 3.16 -8.62
CA TRP A 206 -7.38 2.96 -9.95
C TRP A 206 -8.74 2.28 -9.93
N ASP A 207 -8.95 1.21 -9.15
CA ASP A 207 -10.25 0.50 -9.10
C ASP A 207 -11.36 1.36 -8.48
N ASP A 208 -11.04 2.10 -7.41
CA ASP A 208 -11.95 3.09 -6.81
C ASP A 208 -12.35 4.16 -7.86
N CYS A 209 -11.38 4.63 -8.65
CA CYS A 209 -11.61 5.61 -9.70
C CYS A 209 -12.38 5.03 -10.90
N ARG A 210 -12.13 3.79 -11.29
CA ARG A 210 -12.83 3.09 -12.38
C ARG A 210 -14.33 3.01 -12.13
N ALA A 211 -14.74 2.68 -10.91
CA ALA A 211 -16.15 2.64 -10.54
C ALA A 211 -16.82 4.01 -10.70
N ALA A 212 -16.15 5.07 -10.23
CA ALA A 212 -16.63 6.44 -10.38
C ALA A 212 -16.66 6.89 -11.85
N ARG A 213 -15.64 6.58 -12.65
CA ARG A 213 -15.58 6.86 -14.09
C ARG A 213 -16.78 6.26 -14.83
N ALA A 214 -17.08 4.99 -14.58
CA ALA A 214 -18.22 4.33 -15.21
C ALA A 214 -19.56 4.99 -14.83
N ALA A 215 -19.71 5.39 -13.56
CA ALA A 215 -20.91 6.09 -13.10
C ALA A 215 -21.06 7.48 -13.74
N VAL A 216 -19.97 8.25 -13.85
CA VAL A 216 -19.94 9.57 -14.48
C VAL A 216 -20.26 9.48 -15.97
N ALA A 217 -19.69 8.49 -16.68
CA ALA A 217 -19.90 8.30 -18.11
C ALA A 217 -21.33 7.88 -18.48
N ALA A 218 -22.02 7.16 -17.58
CA ALA A 218 -23.39 6.69 -17.80
C ALA A 218 -24.48 7.66 -17.30
N ALA A 219 -24.10 8.72 -16.57
CA ALA A 219 -25.05 9.60 -15.92
C ALA A 219 -25.64 10.65 -16.88
N GLY A 220 -26.95 10.92 -16.74
CA GLY A 220 -27.58 12.07 -17.39
C GLY A 220 -27.09 13.43 -16.84
N ASP A 221 -26.52 13.43 -15.63
CA ASP A 221 -25.83 14.56 -15.01
C ASP A 221 -24.47 14.08 -14.46
N PRO A 222 -23.38 14.22 -15.25
CA PRO A 222 -22.04 13.80 -14.84
C PRO A 222 -21.53 14.49 -13.58
N ALA A 223 -21.87 15.77 -13.36
CA ALA A 223 -21.41 16.51 -12.17
C ALA A 223 -22.04 15.96 -10.89
N LYS A 224 -23.34 15.66 -10.94
CA LYS A 224 -24.04 15.00 -9.83
C LYS A 224 -23.48 13.60 -9.53
N ALA A 225 -23.08 12.84 -10.55
CA ALA A 225 -22.47 11.52 -10.38
C ALA A 225 -21.05 11.58 -9.80
N ALA A 226 -20.27 12.61 -10.13
CA ALA A 226 -18.93 12.84 -9.58
C ALA A 226 -18.93 13.39 -8.15
N ALA A 227 -19.98 14.10 -7.73
CA ALA A 227 -20.07 14.76 -6.43
C ALA A 227 -19.78 13.85 -5.21
N PRO A 228 -20.33 12.63 -5.07
CA PRO A 228 -20.09 11.75 -3.92
C PRO A 228 -18.73 11.04 -3.95
N ALA A 229 -17.94 11.16 -5.03
CA ALA A 229 -16.63 10.53 -5.09
C ALA A 229 -15.70 11.10 -4.00
N SER A 230 -14.83 10.23 -3.46
CA SER A 230 -13.81 10.65 -2.50
C SER A 230 -12.84 11.64 -3.14
N THR A 231 -12.17 12.45 -2.31
CA THR A 231 -11.20 13.43 -2.79
C THR A 231 -10.06 12.80 -3.62
N ALA A 232 -9.54 11.64 -3.19
CA ALA A 232 -8.52 10.90 -3.94
C ALA A 232 -9.02 10.49 -5.33
N VAL A 233 -10.28 10.01 -5.42
CA VAL A 233 -10.90 9.68 -6.70
C VAL A 233 -11.08 10.93 -7.57
N LYS A 234 -11.48 12.07 -6.99
CA LYS A 234 -11.61 13.34 -7.72
C LYS A 234 -10.29 13.82 -8.30
N ILE A 235 -9.20 13.78 -7.52
CA ILE A 235 -7.83 14.07 -7.99
C ILE A 235 -7.52 13.18 -9.19
N ARG A 236 -7.72 11.87 -9.06
CA ARG A 236 -7.39 10.91 -10.11
C ARG A 236 -8.24 11.10 -11.36
N LEU A 237 -9.54 11.36 -11.23
CA LEU A 237 -10.43 11.69 -12.34
C LEU A 237 -9.94 12.92 -13.09
N MET A 238 -9.54 13.99 -12.39
CA MET A 238 -9.02 15.20 -13.05
C MET A 238 -7.65 14.98 -13.69
N ARG A 239 -6.78 14.21 -13.05
CA ARG A 239 -5.40 13.94 -13.50
C ARG A 239 -5.36 13.04 -14.73
N ASP A 240 -6.02 11.88 -14.65
CA ASP A 240 -5.86 10.77 -15.60
C ASP A 240 -6.93 10.74 -16.70
N TYR A 241 -8.05 11.46 -16.52
CA TYR A 241 -9.22 11.41 -17.41
C TYR A 241 -9.72 12.82 -17.78
N PRO A 242 -9.07 13.50 -18.76
CA PRO A 242 -9.42 14.85 -19.17
C PRO A 242 -10.91 15.06 -19.45
N GLU A 243 -11.58 14.05 -20.02
CA GLU A 243 -13.01 14.04 -20.33
C GLU A 243 -13.92 14.20 -19.11
N HIS A 244 -13.44 13.92 -17.90
CA HIS A 244 -14.22 14.01 -16.66
C HIS A 244 -13.93 15.27 -15.83
N ARG A 245 -12.94 16.08 -16.21
CA ARG A 245 -12.54 17.29 -15.44
C ARG A 245 -13.69 18.25 -15.21
N ALA A 246 -14.44 18.57 -16.25
CA ALA A 246 -15.55 19.53 -16.16
C ALA A 246 -16.59 19.10 -15.11
N ALA A 247 -16.96 17.81 -15.11
CA ALA A 247 -17.91 17.25 -14.16
C ALA A 247 -17.40 17.32 -12.71
N VAL A 248 -16.11 17.02 -12.49
CA VAL A 248 -15.51 17.05 -11.15
C VAL A 248 -15.37 18.48 -10.63
N ARG A 249 -14.94 19.43 -11.48
CA ARG A 249 -14.72 20.83 -11.11
C ARG A 249 -15.97 21.54 -10.62
N THR A 250 -17.16 21.20 -11.13
CA THR A 250 -18.43 21.80 -10.71
C THR A 250 -18.70 21.66 -9.20
N GLY A 251 -18.22 20.57 -8.58
CA GLY A 251 -18.41 20.30 -7.15
C GLY A 251 -17.27 20.78 -6.25
N LEU A 252 -16.30 21.54 -6.78
CA LEU A 252 -15.15 22.04 -6.05
C LEU A 252 -15.21 23.57 -5.98
N HIS A 253 -15.01 24.09 -4.78
CA HIS A 253 -15.06 25.52 -4.52
C HIS A 253 -13.65 26.01 -4.15
N PRO A 254 -13.01 26.82 -5.01
CA PRO A 254 -11.71 27.41 -4.70
C PRO A 254 -11.78 28.32 -3.47
N ASP A 255 -10.72 28.30 -2.68
CA ASP A 255 -10.47 29.33 -1.67
C ASP A 255 -10.18 30.68 -2.33
N PRO A 256 -10.56 31.80 -1.72
CA PRO A 256 -10.00 33.10 -2.09
C PRO A 256 -8.45 33.12 -2.11
N SER A 257 -7.77 32.37 -1.24
CA SER A 257 -6.29 32.31 -1.25
C SER A 257 -5.71 31.49 -2.40
N ASP A 258 -6.45 30.49 -2.90
CA ASP A 258 -5.95 29.53 -3.90
C ASP A 258 -5.42 30.24 -5.16
N ALA A 259 -6.05 31.33 -5.59
CA ALA A 259 -5.61 32.08 -6.76
C ALA A 259 -4.20 32.69 -6.58
N HIS A 260 -3.92 33.22 -5.39
CA HIS A 260 -2.60 33.77 -5.06
C HIS A 260 -1.55 32.67 -4.89
N ASP A 261 -1.92 31.59 -4.20
CA ASP A 261 -1.02 30.48 -3.92
C ASP A 261 -0.64 29.75 -5.22
N ILE A 262 -1.60 29.50 -6.10
CA ILE A 262 -1.37 28.91 -7.43
C ILE A 262 -0.49 29.82 -8.30
N ALA A 263 -0.72 31.14 -8.30
CA ALA A 263 0.11 32.09 -9.04
C ALA A 263 1.57 32.11 -8.54
N THR A 264 1.79 31.81 -7.26
CA THR A 264 3.12 31.67 -6.65
C THR A 264 3.73 30.30 -6.92
N PHE A 265 2.92 29.25 -6.92
CA PHE A 265 3.32 27.86 -7.15
C PHE A 265 3.77 27.59 -8.60
N LEU A 266 2.99 28.03 -9.59
CA LEU A 266 3.23 27.71 -11.01
C LEU A 266 4.59 28.15 -11.58
N PRO A 267 5.22 29.27 -11.17
CA PRO A 267 6.56 29.62 -11.65
C PRO A 267 7.71 28.93 -10.91
N LEU A 268 7.46 28.20 -9.82
CA LEU A 268 8.53 27.57 -9.04
C LEU A 268 9.31 26.51 -9.84
N PRO A 269 10.59 26.27 -9.50
CA PRO A 269 11.34 25.11 -9.95
C PRO A 269 10.60 23.79 -9.65
N PHE A 270 10.82 22.76 -10.47
CA PHE A 270 10.08 21.49 -10.37
C PHE A 270 10.12 20.90 -8.96
N ASN A 271 11.31 20.78 -8.35
CA ASN A 271 11.46 20.21 -7.01
C ASN A 271 10.76 21.03 -5.92
N ASP A 272 10.75 22.36 -6.03
CA ASP A 272 10.08 23.24 -5.07
C ASP A 272 8.55 23.09 -5.17
N LYS A 273 8.02 22.86 -6.38
CA LYS A 273 6.61 22.49 -6.57
C LYS A 273 6.29 21.14 -5.95
N VAL A 274 7.17 20.15 -6.08
CA VAL A 274 6.96 18.81 -5.48
C VAL A 274 6.83 18.92 -3.97
N VAL A 275 7.74 19.65 -3.31
CA VAL A 275 7.71 19.86 -1.86
C VAL A 275 6.39 20.52 -1.44
N TRP A 276 6.01 21.63 -2.07
CA TRP A 276 4.74 22.30 -1.72
C TRP A 276 3.54 21.40 -1.99
N TRP A 277 3.49 20.72 -3.14
CA TRP A 277 2.38 19.83 -3.47
C TRP A 277 2.19 18.71 -2.45
N GLN A 278 3.28 18.14 -1.93
CA GLN A 278 3.25 17.09 -0.91
C GLN A 278 2.82 17.61 0.46
N ASP A 279 2.99 18.90 0.75
CA ASP A 279 2.50 19.55 1.96
C ASP A 279 1.00 19.88 1.92
N LEU A 280 0.39 19.90 0.73
CA LEU A 280 -1.05 20.08 0.58
C LEU A 280 -1.82 18.83 1.02
N SER A 281 -2.92 19.03 1.74
CA SER A 281 -3.91 17.97 1.93
C SER A 281 -4.52 17.54 0.59
N ALA A 282 -5.05 16.31 0.51
CA ALA A 282 -5.75 15.86 -0.69
C ALA A 282 -6.90 16.81 -1.10
N TYR A 283 -7.58 17.43 -0.12
CA TYR A 283 -8.67 18.37 -0.42
C TYR A 283 -8.15 19.65 -1.09
N GLU A 284 -7.03 20.19 -0.59
CA GLU A 284 -6.35 21.33 -1.22
C GLU A 284 -5.84 20.99 -2.61
N GLN A 285 -5.19 19.84 -2.79
CA GLN A 285 -4.76 19.34 -4.10
C GLN A 285 -5.93 19.29 -5.09
N ALA A 286 -7.08 18.72 -4.68
CA ALA A 286 -8.27 18.67 -5.52
C ALA A 286 -8.78 20.07 -5.89
N ARG A 287 -8.85 21.01 -4.92
CA ARG A 287 -9.26 22.40 -5.20
C ARG A 287 -8.32 23.09 -6.17
N TRP A 288 -7.00 22.94 -6.00
CA TRP A 288 -6.02 23.56 -6.87
C TRP A 288 -6.09 23.04 -8.31
N MET A 289 -6.44 21.76 -8.50
CA MET A 289 -6.69 21.17 -9.82
C MET A 289 -7.97 21.68 -10.53
N VAL A 290 -8.72 22.61 -9.93
CA VAL A 290 -9.67 23.43 -10.69
C VAL A 290 -8.92 24.32 -11.70
N ASN A 291 -7.69 24.72 -11.38
CA ASN A 291 -6.77 25.35 -12.33
C ASN A 291 -6.19 24.29 -13.30
N GLU A 292 -6.22 24.61 -14.59
CA GLU A 292 -5.81 23.69 -15.65
C GLU A 292 -4.30 23.44 -15.69
N ASP A 293 -3.48 24.46 -15.46
CA ASP A 293 -2.02 24.32 -15.42
C ASP A 293 -1.58 23.45 -14.25
N VAL A 294 -2.23 23.58 -13.08
CA VAL A 294 -1.99 22.69 -11.93
C VAL A 294 -2.40 21.25 -12.27
N THR A 295 -3.51 21.07 -12.99
CA THR A 295 -3.96 19.73 -13.42
C THR A 295 -2.94 19.05 -14.34
N HIS A 296 -2.45 19.77 -15.35
CA HIS A 296 -1.42 19.25 -16.24
C HIS A 296 -0.10 18.99 -15.51
N TRP A 297 0.27 19.88 -14.58
CA TRP A 297 1.45 19.67 -13.74
C TRP A 297 1.32 18.41 -12.90
N ALA A 298 0.19 18.18 -12.23
CA ALA A 298 -0.04 16.98 -11.41
C ALA A 298 0.01 15.69 -12.25
N ALA A 299 -0.49 15.71 -13.49
CA ALA A 299 -0.41 14.57 -14.41
C ALA A 299 1.03 14.28 -14.86
N GLY A 300 1.80 15.33 -15.19
CA GLY A 300 3.22 15.19 -15.52
C GLY A 300 4.06 14.72 -14.33
N PHE A 301 3.80 15.28 -13.14
CA PHE A 301 4.46 14.89 -11.89
C PHE A 301 4.20 13.42 -11.54
N ASN A 302 2.97 12.93 -11.64
CA ASN A 302 2.66 11.51 -11.42
C ASN A 302 3.46 10.58 -12.35
N ALA A 303 3.69 10.98 -13.60
CA ALA A 303 4.55 10.20 -14.50
C ALA A 303 6.01 10.19 -14.04
N CYS A 304 6.51 11.30 -13.50
CA CYS A 304 7.83 11.39 -12.89
C CYS A 304 7.93 10.54 -11.61
N GLU A 305 6.89 10.49 -10.77
CA GLU A 305 6.85 9.63 -9.57
C GLU A 305 6.91 8.15 -9.95
N LEU A 306 6.09 7.73 -10.92
CA LEU A 306 6.11 6.34 -11.42
C LEU A 306 7.47 5.98 -12.05
N PHE A 307 8.13 6.94 -12.71
CA PHE A 307 9.52 6.79 -13.13
C PHE A 307 10.47 6.70 -11.93
N GLY A 308 10.30 7.50 -10.88
CA GLY A 308 11.04 7.36 -9.62
C GLY A 308 10.90 5.97 -9.00
N TYR A 309 9.71 5.38 -9.07
CA TYR A 309 9.40 4.01 -8.61
C TYR A 309 9.80 2.90 -9.58
N GLY A 310 10.60 3.21 -10.60
CA GLY A 310 11.22 2.18 -11.46
C GLY A 310 10.41 1.80 -12.70
N LEU A 311 9.39 2.56 -13.11
CA LEU A 311 8.72 2.36 -14.41
C LEU A 311 9.68 2.68 -15.57
N ARG A 312 9.95 1.71 -16.45
CA ARG A 312 10.99 1.79 -17.50
C ARG A 312 10.50 1.26 -18.85
N GLY A 313 11.28 1.51 -19.91
CA GLY A 313 11.09 0.93 -21.24
C GLY A 313 9.71 1.22 -21.86
N ASP A 314 9.13 0.22 -22.52
CA ASP A 314 7.83 0.33 -23.19
C ASP A 314 6.69 0.66 -22.24
N ARG A 315 6.77 0.23 -20.97
CA ARG A 315 5.76 0.52 -19.95
C ARG A 315 5.72 2.02 -19.63
N LEU A 316 6.90 2.64 -19.51
CA LEU A 316 7.03 4.09 -19.36
C LEU A 316 6.51 4.83 -20.60
N LEU A 317 6.86 4.38 -21.80
CA LEU A 317 6.37 5.01 -23.03
C LEU A 317 4.85 4.90 -23.18
N GLY A 318 4.27 3.78 -22.78
CA GLY A 318 2.83 3.59 -22.71
C GLY A 318 2.17 4.62 -21.80
N LEU A 319 2.75 4.89 -20.61
CA LEU A 319 2.29 5.96 -19.73
C LEU A 319 2.40 7.35 -20.37
N LEU A 320 3.56 7.71 -20.90
CA LEU A 320 3.81 9.05 -21.46
C LEU A 320 2.91 9.36 -22.67
N ARG A 321 2.54 8.35 -23.47
CA ARG A 321 1.61 8.50 -24.59
C ARG A 321 0.18 8.85 -24.17
N LYS A 322 -0.19 8.61 -22.91
CA LYS A 322 -1.51 8.97 -22.38
C LYS A 322 -1.60 10.41 -21.92
N LEU A 323 -0.46 11.07 -21.69
CA LEU A 323 -0.43 12.44 -21.22
C LEU A 323 -0.86 13.40 -22.33
N GLU A 324 -1.64 14.42 -21.96
CA GLU A 324 -1.86 15.57 -22.83
C GLU A 324 -0.53 16.31 -23.09
N PRO A 325 -0.39 17.05 -24.20
CA PRO A 325 0.85 17.74 -24.55
C PRO A 325 1.44 18.62 -23.43
N GLN A 326 0.60 19.34 -22.69
CA GLN A 326 1.00 20.20 -21.58
C GLN A 326 1.55 19.38 -20.39
N ALA A 327 0.90 18.28 -20.03
CA ALA A 327 1.36 17.39 -18.97
C ALA A 327 2.66 16.66 -19.37
N LEU A 328 2.77 16.26 -20.64
CA LEU A 328 3.99 15.67 -21.18
C LEU A 328 5.15 16.66 -21.17
N ALA A 329 4.89 17.94 -21.47
CA ALA A 329 5.89 18.99 -21.37
C ALA A 329 6.40 19.14 -19.93
N VAL A 330 5.52 19.05 -18.92
CA VAL A 330 5.91 19.04 -17.50
C VAL A 330 6.79 17.83 -17.19
N ALA A 331 6.42 16.62 -17.59
CA ALA A 331 7.24 15.43 -17.35
C ALA A 331 8.65 15.57 -17.97
N LYS A 332 8.74 16.13 -19.18
CA LYS A 332 10.01 16.42 -19.89
C LYS A 332 10.83 17.55 -19.24
N THR A 333 10.34 18.23 -18.20
CA THR A 333 11.18 19.16 -17.41
C THR A 333 12.04 18.43 -16.37
N GLU A 334 11.71 17.18 -16.02
CA GLU A 334 12.50 16.39 -15.09
C GLU A 334 13.74 15.83 -15.81
N VAL A 335 14.91 16.11 -15.21
CA VAL A 335 16.22 15.89 -15.85
C VAL A 335 16.54 14.40 -15.95
N ALA A 336 16.25 13.60 -14.93
CA ALA A 336 16.56 12.18 -14.91
C ALA A 336 15.73 11.38 -15.93
N LEU A 337 14.44 11.69 -16.08
CA LEU A 337 13.53 11.11 -17.06
C LEU A 337 13.97 11.48 -18.47
N THR A 338 14.26 12.76 -18.72
CA THR A 338 14.71 13.21 -20.05
C THR A 338 16.04 12.57 -20.43
N LYS A 339 16.98 12.49 -19.50
CA LYS A 339 18.24 11.78 -19.69
C LYS A 339 18.01 10.30 -19.98
N TYR A 340 17.14 9.63 -19.22
CA TYR A 340 16.82 8.23 -19.43
C TYR A 340 16.22 7.98 -20.82
N LEU A 341 15.27 8.81 -21.27
CA LEU A 341 14.68 8.70 -22.60
C LEU A 341 15.74 8.85 -23.70
N ALA A 342 16.64 9.83 -23.56
CA ALA A 342 17.74 10.05 -24.51
C ALA A 342 18.73 8.88 -24.54
N ASP A 343 19.21 8.43 -23.37
CA ASP A 343 20.20 7.37 -23.23
C ASP A 343 19.70 6.02 -23.78
N ASN A 344 18.37 5.81 -23.82
CA ASN A 344 17.75 4.58 -24.29
C ASN A 344 17.08 4.70 -25.67
N ALA A 345 17.32 5.80 -26.40
CA ALA A 345 16.71 6.09 -27.71
C ALA A 345 15.17 5.95 -27.71
N LEU A 346 14.54 6.30 -26.59
CA LEU A 346 13.10 6.22 -26.41
C LEU A 346 12.47 7.56 -26.79
N HIS A 347 11.66 7.57 -27.84
CA HIS A 347 10.95 8.76 -28.29
C HIS A 347 9.55 8.80 -27.68
N ALA A 348 9.41 9.57 -26.59
CA ALA A 348 8.09 10.01 -26.13
C ALA A 348 7.49 10.92 -27.20
N PRO A 349 6.18 10.81 -27.49
CA PRO A 349 5.52 11.56 -28.57
C PRO A 349 5.61 13.09 -28.42
#